data_AF-A0A1Z8AD86-F1
#
_entry.id   AF-A0A1Z8AD86-F1
#
_cell.length_a   1.000
_cell.length_b   1.000
_cell.length_c   1.000
_cell.angle_alpha   90.00
_cell.angle_beta   90.00
_cell.angle_gamma   90.00
#
_symmetry.space_group_name_H-M   'P 1'
#
loop_
_entity.id
_entity.type
_entity.pdbx_description
1 polymer ?
#
loop_
_entity_poly.entity_id
_entity_poly.type
_entity_poly.pdbx_seq_one_letter_code
_entity_poly.pdbx_strand_id
1 'polypeptide(L)'
;MPIPLLELARESFFRPRTAAPHLIGLNLSRNVLIEAALLLAVLTILSQFLLYTFIQTQATEVWTVKFSVPLVDVAVQFFNAYLVSQIVVMLARGIRVDVKFSDAMVVYLWFNILLVVLLSLMILTSMLLGPFGIFVVLFTIVWGPYALAVFWSQLMGTKNLFLGFVVAVVAFLIAGAILVIAASFLGLPVMELIPNV
;
A
#
# COMPACT_ATOMS: atom_id res chain seq x y z
N MET A 1 9.63 25.43 -0.81
CA MET A 1 8.22 25.87 -0.72
C MET A 1 7.36 24.62 -0.67
N PRO A 2 6.30 24.56 0.15
CA PRO A 2 5.41 23.40 0.17
C PRO A 2 4.72 23.29 -1.20
N ILE A 3 4.86 22.14 -1.85
CA ILE A 3 4.18 21.85 -3.12
C ILE A 3 2.69 21.65 -2.80
N PRO A 4 1.76 22.29 -3.54
CA PRO A 4 0.33 22.02 -3.41
C PRO A 4 0.03 20.52 -3.51
N LEU A 5 -0.89 20.00 -2.68
CA LEU A 5 -1.21 18.56 -2.63
C LEU A 5 -1.54 17.95 -4.01
N LEU A 6 -2.26 18.70 -4.86
CA LEU A 6 -2.60 18.27 -6.21
C LEU A 6 -1.37 18.14 -7.11
N GLU A 7 -0.41 19.05 -6.97
CA GLU A 7 0.84 19.02 -7.72
C GLU A 7 1.74 17.89 -7.21
N LEU A 8 1.78 17.64 -5.89
CA LEU A 8 2.47 16.49 -5.31
C LEU A 8 1.86 15.16 -5.78
N ALA A 9 0.54 15.05 -5.87
CA ALA A 9 -0.15 13.87 -6.41
C ALA A 9 0.18 13.67 -7.89
N ARG A 10 0.09 14.74 -8.69
CA ARG A 10 0.47 14.72 -10.12
C ARG A 10 1.93 14.30 -10.31
N GLU A 11 2.85 14.90 -9.57
CA GLU A 11 4.25 14.52 -9.61
C GLU A 11 4.47 13.08 -9.14
N SER A 12 3.72 12.60 -8.16
CA SER A 12 3.84 11.21 -7.73
C SER A 12 3.44 10.21 -8.82
N PHE A 13 2.45 10.54 -9.66
CA PHE A 13 2.06 9.70 -10.79
C PHE A 13 3.05 9.77 -11.96
N PHE A 14 3.49 10.97 -12.35
CA PHE A 14 4.26 11.16 -13.58
C PHE A 14 5.78 11.30 -13.38
N ARG A 15 6.21 11.74 -12.20
CA ARG A 15 7.61 12.02 -11.83
C ARG A 15 7.88 11.62 -10.36
N PRO A 16 7.71 10.35 -9.98
CA PRO A 16 7.83 9.92 -8.57
C PRO A 16 9.17 10.28 -7.92
N ARG A 17 10.23 10.42 -8.74
CA ARG A 17 11.56 10.82 -8.28
C ARG A 17 11.64 12.27 -7.78
N THR A 18 10.80 13.17 -8.29
CA THR A 18 10.72 14.56 -7.80
C THR A 18 9.81 14.66 -6.59
N ALA A 19 8.76 13.83 -6.50
CA ALA A 19 7.84 13.84 -5.37
C ALA A 19 8.44 13.23 -4.09
N ALA A 20 9.24 12.16 -4.19
CA ALA A 20 9.73 11.41 -3.02
C ALA A 20 10.52 12.26 -1.99
N PRO A 21 11.46 13.15 -2.38
CA PRO A 21 12.16 14.00 -1.42
C PRO A 21 11.24 14.96 -0.66
N HIS A 22 10.19 15.46 -1.32
CA HIS A 22 9.21 16.35 -0.69
C HIS A 22 8.40 15.64 0.39
N LEU A 23 8.08 14.36 0.19
CA LEU A 23 7.40 13.52 1.17
C LEU A 23 8.29 13.22 2.39
N ILE A 24 9.53 12.80 2.13
CA ILE A 24 10.51 12.50 3.18
C ILE A 24 10.80 13.76 4.02
N GLY A 25 10.79 14.94 3.40
CA GLY A 25 11.01 16.22 4.08
C GLY A 25 9.86 16.73 4.95
N LEU A 26 8.67 16.07 4.97
CA LEU A 26 7.50 16.56 5.70
C LEU A 26 7.67 16.52 7.23
N ASN A 27 8.59 15.70 7.76
CA ASN A 27 8.87 15.57 9.20
C ASN A 27 7.59 15.50 10.06
N LEU A 28 6.64 14.65 9.66
CA LEU A 28 5.35 14.53 10.34
C LEU A 28 5.52 13.96 11.76
N SER A 29 4.71 14.46 12.69
CA SER A 29 4.69 13.95 14.06
C SER A 29 4.12 12.52 14.11
N ARG A 30 4.53 11.75 15.12
CA ARG A 30 4.09 10.37 15.31
C ARG A 30 2.56 10.25 15.39
N ASN A 31 1.89 11.21 16.03
CA ASN A 31 0.43 11.21 16.16
C ASN A 31 -0.24 11.33 14.79
N VAL A 32 0.23 12.26 13.95
CA VAL A 32 -0.29 12.43 12.59
C VAL A 32 -0.08 11.17 11.75
N LEU A 33 1.07 10.50 11.89
CA LEU A 33 1.33 9.24 11.18
C LEU A 33 0.39 8.10 11.61
N ILE A 34 0.08 8.01 12.91
CA ILE A 34 -0.85 7.00 13.43
C ILE A 34 -2.27 7.28 12.95
N GLU A 35 -2.72 8.53 13.03
CA GLU A 35 -4.04 8.95 12.55
C GLU A 35 -4.19 8.71 11.04
N ALA A 36 -3.17 9.07 10.26
CA ALA A 36 -3.15 8.82 8.81
C ALA A 36 -3.15 7.33 8.49
N ALA A 37 -2.42 6.50 9.24
CA ALA A 37 -2.41 5.06 9.06
C ALA A 37 -3.77 4.42 9.35
N LEU A 38 -4.45 4.84 10.42
CA LEU A 38 -5.78 4.35 10.75
C LEU A 38 -6.80 4.77 9.69
N LEU A 39 -6.79 6.05 9.30
CA LEU A 39 -7.67 6.57 8.26
C LEU A 39 -7.47 5.81 6.93
N LEU A 40 -6.22 5.58 6.54
CA LEU A 40 -5.92 4.84 5.33
C LEU A 40 -6.28 3.37 5.39
N ALA A 41 -6.12 2.73 6.54
CA ALA A 41 -6.59 1.36 6.74
C ALA A 41 -8.10 1.28 6.51
N VAL A 42 -8.88 2.18 7.11
CA VAL A 42 -10.33 2.28 6.89
C VAL A 42 -10.67 2.55 5.42
N LEU A 43 -10.04 3.54 4.79
CA LEU A 43 -10.28 3.87 3.39
C LEU A 43 -9.93 2.72 2.44
N THR A 44 -8.86 1.98 2.72
CA THR A 44 -8.44 0.82 1.92
C THR A 44 -9.48 -0.29 1.99
N ILE A 45 -9.92 -0.66 3.20
CA ILE A 45 -10.94 -1.70 3.39
C ILE A 45 -12.28 -1.28 2.77
N LEU A 46 -12.71 -0.03 2.95
CA LEU A 46 -13.92 0.49 2.31
C LEU A 46 -13.83 0.48 0.78
N SER A 47 -12.69 0.88 0.22
CA SER A 47 -12.49 0.89 -1.23
C SER A 47 -12.49 -0.52 -1.81
N GLN A 48 -11.87 -1.49 -1.12
CA GLN A 48 -11.94 -2.89 -1.50
C GLN A 48 -13.37 -3.43 -1.40
N PHE A 49 -14.10 -3.10 -0.33
CA PHE A 49 -15.49 -3.50 -0.17
C PHE A 49 -16.35 -3.03 -1.35
N LEU A 50 -16.28 -1.72 -1.67
CA LEU A 50 -16.98 -1.14 -2.81
C LEU A 50 -16.60 -1.82 -4.12
N LEU A 51 -15.30 -2.07 -4.33
CA LEU A 51 -14.82 -2.77 -5.52
C LEU A 51 -15.53 -4.12 -5.70
N TYR A 52 -15.52 -4.95 -4.66
CA TYR A 52 -16.13 -6.27 -4.75
C TYR A 52 -17.66 -6.21 -4.90
N THR A 53 -18.32 -5.23 -4.28
CA THR A 53 -19.77 -5.02 -4.45
C THR A 53 -20.13 -4.62 -5.88
N PHE A 54 -19.32 -3.82 -6.56
CA PHE A 54 -19.61 -3.39 -7.93
C PHE A 54 -19.17 -4.39 -9.01
N ILE A 55 -18.13 -5.20 -8.75
CA ILE A 55 -17.57 -6.19 -9.71
C ILE A 55 -18.14 -7.60 -9.47
N GLN A 56 -19.19 -7.74 -8.66
CA GLN A 56 -19.74 -8.98 -8.09
C GLN A 56 -20.24 -10.07 -9.09
N THR A 57 -19.91 -9.99 -10.38
CA THR A 57 -20.28 -10.98 -11.39
C THR A 57 -19.45 -12.28 -11.38
N GLN A 58 -18.38 -12.42 -10.58
CA GLN A 58 -17.48 -13.58 -10.71
C GLN A 58 -17.09 -14.40 -9.46
N ALA A 59 -17.36 -13.99 -8.22
CA ALA A 59 -17.00 -14.80 -7.04
C ALA A 59 -17.74 -14.41 -5.74
N THR A 60 -18.95 -14.93 -5.54
CA THR A 60 -19.75 -14.74 -4.31
C THR A 60 -19.10 -15.36 -3.07
N GLU A 61 -18.34 -16.45 -3.21
CA GLU A 61 -17.73 -17.19 -2.09
C GLU A 61 -16.50 -16.49 -1.49
N VAL A 62 -15.69 -15.80 -2.31
CA VAL A 62 -14.52 -15.04 -1.82
C VAL A 62 -14.96 -13.78 -1.07
N TRP A 63 -16.14 -13.25 -1.40
CA TRP A 63 -16.67 -12.02 -0.81
C TRP A 63 -17.15 -12.20 0.63
N THR A 64 -17.83 -13.31 0.92
CA THR A 64 -18.39 -13.61 2.26
C THR A 64 -17.31 -13.91 3.29
N VAL A 65 -16.21 -14.55 2.89
CA VAL A 65 -15.09 -14.86 3.78
C VAL A 65 -14.26 -13.60 4.07
N LYS A 66 -13.95 -12.80 3.04
CA LYS A 66 -13.01 -11.67 3.12
C LYS A 66 -13.54 -10.45 3.87
N PHE A 67 -14.86 -10.29 4.02
CA PHE A 67 -15.47 -9.18 4.78
C PHE A 67 -16.30 -9.64 5.98
N SER A 68 -16.07 -10.87 6.45
CA SER A 68 -16.76 -11.40 7.63
C SER A 68 -16.42 -10.61 8.91
N VAL A 69 -15.23 -9.99 8.97
CA VAL A 69 -14.76 -9.24 10.15
C VAL A 69 -14.02 -7.94 9.75
N PRO A 70 -14.73 -6.90 9.25
CA PRO A 70 -14.11 -5.71 8.66
C PRO A 70 -13.25 -4.90 9.64
N LEU A 71 -13.57 -4.94 10.94
CA LEU A 71 -12.74 -4.30 11.97
C LEU A 71 -11.39 -4.99 12.14
N VAL A 72 -11.33 -6.31 11.98
CA VAL A 72 -10.08 -7.07 12.01
C VAL A 72 -9.26 -6.75 10.76
N ASP A 73 -9.88 -6.63 9.59
CA ASP A 73 -9.16 -6.25 8.36
C ASP A 73 -8.52 -4.86 8.46
N VAL A 74 -9.23 -3.89 9.06
CA VAL A 74 -8.68 -2.56 9.35
C VAL A 74 -7.50 -2.66 10.31
N ALA A 75 -7.62 -3.46 11.39
CA ALA A 75 -6.53 -3.66 12.32
C ALA A 75 -5.31 -4.31 11.65
N VAL A 76 -5.51 -5.35 10.84
CA VAL A 76 -4.44 -6.02 10.08
C VAL A 76 -3.75 -5.04 9.13
N GLN A 77 -4.51 -4.21 8.40
CA GLN A 77 -3.94 -3.21 7.50
C GLN A 77 -3.15 -2.13 8.26
N PHE A 78 -3.64 -1.71 9.43
CA PHE A 78 -2.91 -0.78 10.30
C PHE A 78 -1.59 -1.38 10.81
N PHE A 79 -1.61 -2.62 11.31
CA PHE A 79 -0.41 -3.32 11.76
C PHE A 79 0.56 -3.59 10.61
N ASN A 80 0.05 -3.88 9.41
CA ASN A 80 0.85 -4.04 8.21
C ASN A 80 1.67 -2.79 7.90
N ALA A 81 1.05 -1.61 7.95
CA ALA A 81 1.74 -0.34 7.73
C ALA A 81 2.91 -0.15 8.70
N TYR A 82 2.69 -0.47 9.97
CA TYR A 82 3.72 -0.41 11.01
C TYR A 82 4.85 -1.43 10.75
N LEU A 83 4.49 -2.69 10.49
CA LEU A 83 5.45 -3.78 10.26
C LEU A 83 6.31 -3.52 9.04
N VAL A 84 5.72 -3.18 7.89
CA VAL A 84 6.47 -2.88 6.67
C VAL A 84 7.45 -1.74 6.93
N SER A 85 7.01 -0.67 7.58
CA SER A 85 7.88 0.47 7.88
C SER A 85 9.05 0.10 8.82
N GLN A 86 8.81 -0.76 9.82
CA GLN A 86 9.89 -1.27 10.69
C GLN A 86 10.87 -2.18 9.93
N ILE A 87 10.35 -3.09 9.10
CA ILE A 87 11.19 -4.01 8.33
C ILE A 87 12.05 -3.23 7.33
N VAL A 88 11.49 -2.20 6.68
CA VAL A 88 12.27 -1.32 5.79
C VAL A 88 13.43 -0.67 6.53
N VAL A 89 13.20 -0.14 7.74
CA VAL A 89 14.28 0.43 8.58
C VAL A 89 15.33 -0.63 8.92
N MET A 90 14.92 -1.85 9.27
CA MET A 90 15.84 -2.95 9.56
C MET A 90 16.67 -3.36 8.33
N LEU A 91 16.03 -3.50 7.17
CA LEU A 91 16.70 -3.83 5.91
C LEU A 91 17.66 -2.72 5.47
N ALA A 92 17.27 -1.46 5.62
CA ALA A 92 18.11 -0.30 5.33
C ALA A 92 19.38 -0.29 6.19
N ARG A 93 19.26 -0.60 7.49
CA ARG A 93 20.43 -0.76 8.38
C ARG A 93 21.34 -1.89 7.93
N GLY A 94 20.78 -2.99 7.40
CA GLY A 94 21.55 -4.10 6.84
C GLY A 94 22.46 -3.70 5.66
N ILE A 95 22.05 -2.70 4.88
CA ILE A 95 22.83 -2.13 3.77
C ILE A 95 23.58 -0.84 4.14
N ARG A 96 23.70 -0.52 5.44
CA ARG A 96 24.38 0.66 5.99
C ARG A 96 23.79 2.01 5.56
N VAL A 97 22.47 2.05 5.35
CA VAL A 97 21.73 3.29 5.07
C VAL A 97 20.92 3.68 6.31
N ASP A 98 20.98 4.95 6.69
CA ASP A 98 20.16 5.47 7.79
C ASP A 98 18.80 5.92 7.26
N VAL A 99 17.76 5.18 7.65
CA VAL A 99 16.37 5.46 7.29
C VAL A 99 15.58 5.60 8.58
N LYS A 100 14.87 6.72 8.72
CA LYS A 100 13.98 6.94 9.85
C LYS A 100 12.67 6.20 9.64
N PHE A 101 12.10 5.69 10.73
CA PHE A 101 10.78 5.06 10.72
C PHE A 101 9.68 6.00 10.22
N SER A 102 9.75 7.29 10.59
CA SER A 102 8.81 8.31 10.11
C SER A 102 8.76 8.37 8.59
N ASP A 103 9.93 8.32 7.95
CA ASP A 103 10.07 8.56 6.52
C ASP A 103 9.62 7.32 5.74
N ALA A 104 9.95 6.13 6.25
CA ALA A 104 9.41 4.87 5.75
C ALA A 104 7.86 4.86 5.85
N MET A 105 7.31 5.25 6.99
CA MET A 105 5.87 5.29 7.20
C MET A 105 5.18 6.29 6.26
N VAL A 106 5.73 7.50 6.09
CA VAL A 106 5.18 8.51 5.18
C VAL A 106 5.10 7.97 3.75
N VAL A 107 6.18 7.37 3.26
CA VAL A 107 6.21 6.85 1.89
C VAL A 107 5.27 5.67 1.72
N TYR A 108 5.17 4.76 2.70
CA TYR A 108 4.21 3.67 2.67
C TYR A 108 2.76 4.20 2.61
N LEU A 109 2.42 5.13 3.50
CA LEU A 109 1.08 5.72 3.56
C LEU A 109 0.75 6.49 2.29
N TRP A 110 1.70 7.28 1.78
CA TRP A 110 1.52 8.01 0.53
C TRP A 110 1.30 7.08 -0.66
N PHE A 111 2.08 6.00 -0.77
CA PHE A 111 1.88 5.01 -1.82
C PHE A 111 0.48 4.37 -1.73
N ASN A 112 0.00 4.08 -0.52
CA ASN A 112 -1.37 3.59 -0.31
C ASN A 112 -2.43 4.62 -0.70
N ILE A 113 -2.23 5.92 -0.44
CA ILE A 113 -3.11 6.99 -0.92
C ILE A 113 -3.23 6.93 -2.45
N LEU A 114 -2.11 6.84 -3.16
CA LEU A 114 -2.12 6.79 -4.62
C LEU A 114 -2.84 5.55 -5.14
N LEU A 115 -2.66 4.40 -4.50
CA LEU A 115 -3.38 3.18 -4.84
C LEU A 115 -4.90 3.30 -4.59
N VAL A 116 -5.31 3.92 -3.48
CA VAL A 116 -6.73 4.20 -3.21
C VAL A 116 -7.33 5.15 -4.25
N VAL A 117 -6.57 6.15 -4.69
CA VAL A 117 -6.99 7.05 -5.79
C VAL A 117 -7.15 6.27 -7.10
N LEU A 118 -6.19 5.43 -7.47
CA LEU A 118 -6.28 4.59 -8.68
C LEU A 118 -7.45 3.61 -8.59
N LEU A 119 -7.68 3.01 -7.43
CA LEU A 119 -8.81 2.13 -7.19
C LEU A 119 -10.15 2.87 -7.33
N SER A 120 -10.24 4.09 -6.80
CA SER A 120 -11.43 4.93 -6.95
C SER A 120 -11.69 5.31 -8.42
N LEU A 121 -10.63 5.66 -9.17
CA LEU A 121 -10.72 5.93 -10.61
C LEU A 121 -11.13 4.68 -11.40
N MET A 122 -10.64 3.51 -11.01
CA MET A 122 -11.00 2.23 -11.64
C MET A 122 -12.47 1.89 -11.40
N ILE A 123 -12.98 2.08 -10.18
CA ILE A 123 -14.40 1.87 -9.87
C ILE A 123 -15.25 2.86 -10.68
N LEU A 124 -14.89 4.15 -10.68
CA LEU A 124 -15.62 5.18 -11.42
C LEU A 124 -15.67 4.89 -12.93
N THR A 125 -14.53 4.57 -13.53
CA THR A 125 -14.44 4.25 -14.96
C THR A 125 -15.17 2.95 -15.30
N SER A 126 -15.12 1.95 -14.41
CA SER A 126 -15.91 0.73 -14.57
C SER A 126 -17.42 0.99 -14.54
N MET A 127 -17.87 1.88 -13.65
CA MET A 127 -19.30 2.24 -13.53
C MET A 127 -19.79 3.08 -14.70
N LEU A 128 -19.00 4.04 -15.18
CA LEU A 128 -19.42 4.99 -16.22
C LEU A 128 -19.19 4.46 -17.64
N LEU A 129 -18.12 3.68 -17.84
CA LEU A 129 -17.65 3.26 -19.16
C LEU A 129 -17.58 1.73 -19.29
N GLY A 130 -18.01 0.96 -18.29
CA GLY A 130 -18.01 -0.50 -18.33
C GLY A 130 -16.60 -1.10 -18.38
N PRO A 131 -16.21 -1.84 -19.42
CA PRO A 131 -14.93 -2.56 -19.46
C PRO A 131 -13.68 -1.65 -19.44
N PHE A 132 -13.81 -0.35 -19.66
CA PHE A 132 -12.68 0.60 -19.68
C PHE A 132 -11.94 0.72 -18.34
N GLY A 133 -12.51 0.27 -17.22
CA GLY A 133 -11.78 0.19 -15.95
C GLY A 133 -10.51 -0.68 -16.02
N ILE A 134 -10.44 -1.63 -16.95
CA ILE A 134 -9.26 -2.49 -17.15
C ILE A 134 -8.00 -1.70 -17.50
N PHE A 135 -8.12 -0.54 -18.16
CA PHE A 135 -6.96 0.28 -18.51
C PHE A 135 -6.29 0.87 -17.26
N VAL A 136 -7.08 1.19 -16.22
CA VAL A 136 -6.54 1.64 -14.94
C VAL A 136 -5.81 0.50 -14.23
N VAL A 137 -6.31 -0.74 -14.32
CA VAL A 137 -5.62 -1.92 -13.80
C VAL A 137 -4.28 -2.12 -14.51
N LEU A 138 -4.27 -2.13 -15.85
CA LEU A 138 -3.06 -2.31 -16.65
C LEU A 138 -2.03 -1.22 -16.36
N PHE A 139 -2.48 0.03 -16.26
CA PHE A 139 -1.63 1.13 -15.82
C PHE A 139 -1.03 0.86 -14.42
N THR A 140 -1.86 0.46 -13.46
CA THR A 140 -1.43 0.20 -12.08
C THR A 140 -0.42 -0.95 -11.97
N ILE A 141 -0.57 -2.00 -12.79
CA ILE A 141 0.36 -3.15 -12.83
C ILE A 141 1.77 -2.72 -13.27
N VAL A 142 1.87 -1.79 -14.23
CA VAL A 142 3.17 -1.29 -14.71
C VAL A 142 3.70 -0.18 -13.80
N TRP A 143 2.84 0.77 -13.47
CA TRP A 143 3.18 1.95 -12.69
C TRP A 143 3.49 1.61 -11.23
N GLY A 144 2.73 0.72 -10.59
CA GLY A 144 2.85 0.39 -9.17
C GLY A 144 4.26 -0.09 -8.79
N PRO A 145 4.80 -1.16 -9.41
CA PRO A 145 6.16 -1.64 -9.17
C PRO A 145 7.21 -0.57 -9.45
N TYR A 146 7.06 0.21 -10.53
CA TYR A 146 7.97 1.29 -10.88
C TYR A 146 7.98 2.41 -9.83
N ALA A 147 6.82 2.92 -9.45
CA ALA A 147 6.67 3.98 -8.46
C ALA A 147 7.21 3.51 -7.10
N LEU A 148 6.88 2.27 -6.69
CA LEU A 148 7.37 1.66 -5.47
C LEU A 148 8.91 1.59 -5.45
N ALA A 149 9.51 1.12 -6.55
CA ALA A 149 10.96 1.07 -6.71
C ALA A 149 11.61 2.46 -6.61
N VAL A 150 11.01 3.47 -7.24
CA VAL A 150 11.51 4.85 -7.19
C VAL A 150 11.42 5.42 -5.78
N PHE A 151 10.24 5.38 -5.15
CA PHE A 151 10.03 5.91 -3.80
C PHE A 151 10.98 5.28 -2.78
N TRP A 152 11.17 3.96 -2.83
CA TRP A 152 12.09 3.28 -1.93
C TRP A 152 13.55 3.45 -2.28
N SER A 153 13.92 3.55 -3.55
CA SER A 153 15.29 3.92 -3.92
C SER A 153 15.67 5.30 -3.36
N GLN A 154 14.73 6.25 -3.38
CA GLN A 154 14.90 7.59 -2.83
C GLN A 154 14.98 7.58 -1.30
N LEU A 155 14.13 6.79 -0.63
CA LEU A 155 14.23 6.60 0.83
C LEU A 155 15.61 6.07 1.22
N MET A 156 16.16 5.12 0.46
CA MET A 156 17.49 4.57 0.73
C MET A 156 18.64 5.47 0.24
N GLY A 157 18.36 6.64 -0.35
CA GLY A 157 19.39 7.52 -0.89
C GLY A 157 20.17 6.92 -2.07
N THR A 158 19.62 5.92 -2.75
CA THR A 158 20.30 5.22 -3.85
C THR A 158 19.74 5.60 -5.21
N LYS A 159 20.59 5.51 -6.25
CA LYS A 159 20.15 5.63 -7.66
C LYS A 159 19.68 4.29 -8.24
N ASN A 160 19.87 3.19 -7.51
CA ASN A 160 19.57 1.84 -7.95
C ASN A 160 18.10 1.49 -7.66
N LEU A 161 17.26 1.57 -8.71
CA LEU A 161 15.83 1.24 -8.62
C LEU A 161 15.59 -0.22 -8.24
N PHE A 162 16.46 -1.13 -8.69
CA PHE A 162 16.32 -2.56 -8.39
C PHE A 162 16.49 -2.83 -6.90
N LEU A 163 17.44 -2.17 -6.25
CA LEU A 163 17.59 -2.27 -4.80
C LEU A 163 16.34 -1.75 -4.08
N GLY A 164 15.81 -0.59 -4.51
CA GLY A 164 14.54 -0.03 -4.03
C GLY A 164 13.39 -1.02 -4.11
N PHE A 165 13.23 -1.66 -5.27
CA PHE A 165 12.21 -2.67 -5.51
C PHE A 165 12.39 -3.90 -4.62
N VAL A 166 13.60 -4.46 -4.54
CA VAL A 166 13.88 -5.67 -3.75
C VAL A 166 13.59 -5.42 -2.28
N VAL A 167 14.04 -4.29 -1.72
CA VAL A 167 13.77 -3.95 -0.31
C VAL A 167 12.27 -3.80 -0.06
N ALA A 168 11.53 -3.20 -0.99
CA ALA A 168 10.07 -3.13 -0.93
C ALA A 168 9.45 -4.52 -0.83
N VAL A 169 9.74 -5.36 -1.82
CA VAL A 169 9.12 -6.68 -1.98
C VAL A 169 9.45 -7.55 -0.78
N VAL A 170 10.72 -7.57 -0.36
CA VAL A 170 11.15 -8.33 0.82
C VAL A 170 10.44 -7.83 2.08
N ALA A 171 10.30 -6.52 2.28
CA ALA A 171 9.57 -5.98 3.42
C ALA A 171 8.09 -6.39 3.42
N PHE A 172 7.41 -6.33 2.26
CA PHE A 172 6.03 -6.79 2.13
C PHE A 172 5.88 -8.29 2.37
N LEU A 173 6.82 -9.11 1.86
CA LEU A 173 6.79 -10.57 2.05
C LEU A 173 7.00 -10.95 3.51
N ILE A 174 7.97 -10.33 4.20
CA ILE A 174 8.22 -10.59 5.62
C ILE A 174 7.03 -10.12 6.46
N ALA A 175 6.51 -8.92 6.21
CA ALA A 175 5.33 -8.41 6.92
C ALA A 175 4.11 -9.31 6.70
N GLY A 176 3.87 -9.73 5.46
CA GLY A 176 2.79 -10.65 5.10
C GLY A 176 2.93 -12.00 5.80
N ALA A 177 4.12 -12.59 5.81
CA ALA A 177 4.37 -13.85 6.51
C ALA A 177 4.11 -13.75 8.02
N ILE A 178 4.57 -12.66 8.66
CA ILE A 178 4.33 -12.41 10.08
C ILE A 178 2.82 -12.28 10.36
N LEU A 179 2.09 -11.53 9.54
CA LEU A 179 0.65 -11.34 9.70
C LEU A 179 -0.14 -12.62 9.49
N VAL A 180 0.23 -13.44 8.50
CA VAL A 180 -0.38 -14.76 8.26
C VAL A 180 -0.18 -15.67 9.47
N ILE A 181 1.05 -15.76 9.99
CA ILE A 181 1.35 -16.57 11.18
C ILE A 181 0.55 -16.07 12.39
N ALA A 182 0.51 -14.75 12.61
CA ALA A 182 -0.26 -14.15 13.70
C ALA A 182 -1.77 -14.42 13.56
N ALA A 183 -2.32 -14.32 12.36
CA ALA A 183 -3.72 -14.63 12.08
C ALA A 183 -4.05 -16.11 12.37
N SER A 184 -3.16 -17.04 11.99
CA SER A 184 -3.31 -18.46 12.31
C SER A 184 -3.36 -18.74 13.82
N PHE A 185 -2.50 -18.08 14.61
CA PHE A 185 -2.53 -18.22 16.08
C PHE A 185 -3.79 -17.65 16.72
N LEU A 186 -4.39 -16.62 16.10
CA LEU A 186 -5.60 -15.97 16.58
C LEU A 186 -6.89 -16.65 16.10
N GLY A 187 -6.79 -17.72 15.31
CA GLY A 187 -7.96 -18.43 14.75
C GLY A 187 -8.75 -17.60 13.74
N LEU A 188 -8.14 -16.60 13.13
CA LEU A 188 -8.75 -15.80 12.07
C LEU A 188 -8.79 -16.60 10.76
N PRO A 189 -9.80 -16.40 9.89
CA PRO A 189 -9.85 -17.07 8.60
C PRO A 189 -8.68 -16.63 7.73
N VAL A 190 -7.65 -17.46 7.65
CA VAL A 190 -6.58 -17.35 6.66
C VAL A 190 -7.06 -18.08 5.42
N MET A 191 -6.94 -17.46 4.23
CA MET A 191 -7.29 -18.13 2.97
C MET A 191 -6.52 -19.48 2.92
N GLU A 192 -7.23 -20.60 3.03
CA GLU A 192 -6.63 -21.92 2.94
C GLU A 192 -6.06 -22.06 1.52
N LEU A 193 -4.74 -22.16 1.39
CA LEU A 193 -4.05 -22.40 0.12
C LEU A 193 -4.32 -23.80 -0.46
N ILE A 194 -5.04 -24.64 0.29
CA ILE A 194 -5.43 -25.98 -0.10
C ILE A 194 -6.96 -26.01 -0.07
N PRO A 195 -7.65 -26.12 -1.22
CA PRO A 195 -9.07 -26.42 -1.18
C PRO A 195 -9.23 -27.79 -0.51
N ASN A 196 -10.02 -27.86 0.56
CA ASN A 196 -10.44 -29.13 1.13
C ASN A 196 -11.19 -29.91 0.04
N VAL A 197 -10.51 -30.89 -0.55
CA VAL A 197 -11.09 -31.95 -1.37
C VAL A 197 -11.25 -33.18 -0.50
#